data_AF-N1QMY2-F1
#
_entry.id   AF-N1QMY2-F1
#
_cell.length_a   1.000
_cell.length_b   1.000
_cell.length_c   1.000
_cell.angle_alpha   90.00
_cell.angle_beta   90.00
_cell.angle_gamma   90.00
#
_symmetry.space_group_name_H-M   'P 1'
#
loop_
_entity.id
_entity.type
_entity.pdbx_description
1 polymer ?
#
loop_
_entity_poly.entity_id
_entity_poly.type
_entity_poly.pdbx_seq_one_letter_code
_entity_poly.pdbx_strand_id
1 'polypeptide(L)'
;MTNTPLVASYKSPSDARTFSLDVPLLPQSGSVEEKTTYLAGLRANASKLQGEINTFLTQKMDEEKASETGKPGAPKANEDREEDMYGEEDPEKDG
;
A
#
# COMPACT_ATOMS: atom_id res chain seq x y z
N MET A 1 -6.13 26.03 19.22
CA MET A 1 -6.02 25.58 17.81
C MET A 1 -5.78 24.08 17.83
N THR A 2 -6.65 23.28 17.22
CA THR A 2 -6.55 21.81 17.26
C THR A 2 -5.75 21.32 16.07
N ASN A 3 -4.74 20.49 16.33
CA ASN A 3 -4.00 19.81 15.28
C ASN A 3 -4.86 18.67 14.73
N THR A 4 -5.15 18.66 13.44
CA THR A 4 -5.93 17.59 12.82
C THR A 4 -4.96 16.62 12.15
N PRO A 5 -4.78 15.39 12.69
CA PRO A 5 -3.86 14.42 12.10
C PRO A 5 -4.39 13.93 10.75
N LEU A 6 -3.47 13.52 9.88
CA LEU A 6 -3.76 12.80 8.66
C LEU A 6 -3.88 11.32 8.99
N VAL A 7 -5.07 10.76 8.81
CA VAL A 7 -5.39 9.40 9.25
C VAL A 7 -5.85 8.54 8.07
N ALA A 8 -5.43 7.28 8.05
CA ALA A 8 -5.98 6.26 7.17
C ALA A 8 -6.32 4.99 7.97
N SER A 9 -7.37 4.29 7.57
CA SER A 9 -7.78 3.03 8.21
C SER A 9 -7.88 1.94 7.16
N TYR A 10 -7.15 0.86 7.40
CA TYR A 10 -7.22 -0.40 6.69
C TYR A 10 -8.06 -1.39 7.49
N LYS A 11 -8.96 -2.09 6.80
CA LYS A 11 -9.76 -3.18 7.37
C LYS A 11 -9.84 -4.32 6.37
N SER A 12 -9.65 -5.53 6.88
CA SER A 12 -9.83 -6.79 6.18
C SER A 12 -10.62 -7.75 7.10
N PRO A 13 -11.08 -8.91 6.60
CA PRO A 13 -11.78 -9.88 7.43
C PRO A 13 -10.94 -10.42 8.62
N SER A 14 -9.61 -10.42 8.49
CA SER A 14 -8.67 -11.01 9.45
C SER A 14 -7.81 -9.99 10.20
N ASP A 15 -7.71 -8.76 9.72
CA ASP A 15 -6.81 -7.74 10.27
C ASP A 15 -7.33 -6.31 10.07
N ALA A 16 -6.92 -5.40 10.96
CA ALA A 16 -7.23 -3.98 10.89
C ALA A 16 -6.03 -3.15 11.34
N ARG A 17 -5.74 -2.06 10.62
CA ARG A 17 -4.62 -1.16 10.92
C ARG A 17 -5.04 0.29 10.74
N THR A 18 -4.59 1.14 11.65
CA THR A 18 -4.77 2.59 11.55
C THR A 18 -3.41 3.25 11.41
N PHE A 19 -3.30 4.14 10.44
CA PHE A 19 -2.14 5.00 10.21
C PHE A 19 -2.52 6.41 10.63
N SER A 20 -1.63 7.10 11.33
CA SER A 20 -1.86 8.48 11.79
C SER A 20 -0.55 9.25 11.74
N LEU A 21 -0.56 10.38 11.05
CA LEU A 21 0.56 11.31 10.98
C LEU A 21 0.12 12.69 11.46
N ASP A 22 0.92 13.29 12.33
CA ASP A 22 0.69 14.66 12.77
C ASP A 22 0.96 15.63 11.63
N VAL A 23 -0.02 16.48 11.34
CA VAL A 23 0.08 17.56 10.35
C VAL A 23 0.54 18.83 11.08
N PRO A 24 1.18 19.80 10.41
CA PRO A 24 1.42 21.11 11.00
C PRO A 24 0.10 21.82 11.38
N LEU A 25 0.16 22.76 12.33
CA LEU A 25 -1.02 23.51 12.74
C LEU A 25 -1.55 24.38 11.59
N LEU A 26 -2.88 24.40 11.42
CA LEU A 26 -3.55 25.33 10.51
C LEU A 26 -3.43 26.77 11.02
N PRO A 27 -2.83 27.70 10.26
CA PRO A 27 -2.75 29.09 10.69
C PRO A 27 -4.15 29.76 10.61
N GLN A 28 -4.66 30.31 11.71
CA GLN A 28 -6.00 30.92 11.80
C GLN A 28 -6.16 32.20 10.95
N SER A 29 -5.08 32.97 10.83
CA SER A 29 -4.97 34.15 9.97
C SER A 29 -3.55 34.18 9.42
N GLY A 30 -3.26 33.25 8.51
CA GLY A 30 -1.90 33.02 8.04
C GLY A 30 -1.48 33.93 6.89
N SER A 31 -0.25 34.44 6.94
CA SER A 31 0.43 34.97 5.76
C SER A 31 0.50 33.90 4.66
N VAL A 32 0.80 34.30 3.43
CA VAL A 32 0.92 33.35 2.31
C VAL A 32 2.02 32.31 2.60
N GLU A 33 3.07 32.72 3.29
CA GLU A 33 4.19 31.87 3.69
C GLU A 33 3.75 30.77 4.68
N GLU A 34 2.93 31.12 5.66
CA GLU A 34 2.43 30.16 6.66
C GLU A 34 1.50 29.12 6.01
N LYS A 35 0.64 29.56 5.08
CA LYS A 35 -0.23 28.66 4.31
C LYS A 35 0.59 27.73 3.40
N THR A 36 1.61 28.28 2.73
CA THR A 36 2.51 27.50 1.88
C THR A 36 3.25 26.44 2.69
N THR A 37 3.74 26.80 3.87
CA THR A 37 4.44 25.88 4.79
C THR A 37 3.51 24.75 5.26
N TYR A 38 2.28 25.09 5.66
CA TYR A 38 1.27 24.11 6.04
C TYR A 38 0.97 23.12 4.90
N LEU A 39 0.73 23.63 3.68
CA LEU A 39 0.43 22.80 2.52
C LEU A 39 1.62 21.91 2.12
N ALA A 40 2.85 22.42 2.23
CA ALA A 40 4.06 21.63 1.99
C ALA A 40 4.18 20.48 3.00
N GLY A 41 3.96 20.74 4.29
CA GLY A 41 3.96 19.71 5.32
C GLY A 41 2.85 18.68 5.12
N LEU A 42 1.64 19.11 4.79
CA LEU A 42 0.53 18.21 4.47
C LEU A 42 0.85 17.31 3.26
N ARG A 43 1.45 17.87 2.20
CA ARG A 43 1.85 17.09 1.03
C ARG A 43 2.92 16.06 1.37
N ALA A 44 3.95 16.45 2.13
CA ALA A 44 5.00 15.54 2.57
C ALA A 44 4.43 14.38 3.42
N ASN A 45 3.52 14.69 4.35
CA ASN A 45 2.84 13.69 5.16
C ASN A 45 1.98 12.76 4.32
N ALA A 46 1.28 13.26 3.31
CA ALA A 46 0.49 12.42 2.40
C ALA A 46 1.37 11.42 1.63
N SER A 47 2.51 11.87 1.09
CA SER A 47 3.47 10.98 0.42
C SER A 47 4.08 9.96 1.39
N LYS A 48 4.39 10.37 2.63
CA LYS A 48 4.88 9.45 3.66
C LYS A 48 3.83 8.39 4.01
N LEU A 49 2.59 8.80 4.24
CA LEU A 49 1.47 7.90 4.56
C LEU A 49 1.24 6.89 3.44
N GLN A 50 1.29 7.35 2.19
CA GLN A 50 1.20 6.45 1.03
C GLN A 50 2.33 5.41 1.04
N GLY A 51 3.57 5.82 1.34
CA GLY A 51 4.70 4.91 1.50
C GLY A 51 4.46 3.87 2.58
N GLU A 52 4.01 4.28 3.77
CA GLU A 52 3.71 3.38 4.88
C GLU A 52 2.60 2.36 4.53
N ILE A 53 1.56 2.80 3.83
CA ILE A 53 0.48 1.94 3.37
C ILE A 53 0.99 0.93 2.34
N ASN A 54 1.77 1.38 1.35
CA ASN A 54 2.31 0.49 0.33
C ASN A 54 3.22 -0.57 0.95
N THR A 55 4.14 -0.17 1.84
CA THR A 55 5.00 -1.13 2.56
C THR A 55 4.16 -2.13 3.35
N PHE A 56 3.13 -1.67 4.07
CA PHE A 56 2.26 -2.57 4.82
C PHE A 56 1.53 -3.57 3.93
N LEU A 57 0.95 -3.13 2.82
CA LEU A 57 0.23 -4.01 1.90
C LEU A 57 1.16 -5.00 1.20
N THR A 58 2.37 -4.57 0.82
CA THR A 58 3.38 -5.48 0.25
C THR A 58 3.78 -6.56 1.25
N GLN A 59 4.07 -6.20 2.50
CA GLN A 59 4.38 -7.16 3.54
C GLN A 59 3.23 -8.16 3.75
N LYS A 60 1.98 -7.69 3.71
CA LYS A 60 0.81 -8.57 3.82
C LYS A 60 0.71 -9.55 2.65
N MET A 61 0.93 -9.12 1.43
CA MET A 61 0.95 -10.02 0.27
C MET A 61 2.05 -11.07 0.40
N ASP A 62 3.24 -10.70 0.88
CA ASP A 62 4.34 -11.64 1.08
C ASP A 62 4.03 -12.66 2.19
N GLU A 63 3.43 -12.21 3.30
CA GLU A 63 2.93 -13.07 4.39
C GLU A 63 1.87 -14.06 3.87
N GLU A 64 0.92 -13.58 3.06
CA GLU A 64 -0.14 -14.40 2.47
C GLU A 64 0.44 -15.46 1.53
N LYS A 65 1.34 -15.08 0.61
CA LYS A 65 2.04 -16.02 -0.29
C LYS A 65 2.83 -17.09 0.47
N ALA A 66 3.54 -16.71 1.53
CA ALA A 66 4.28 -17.64 2.39
C ALA A 66 3.32 -18.60 3.13
N SER A 67 2.13 -18.13 3.52
CA SER A 67 1.12 -18.95 4.18
C SER A 67 0.40 -19.91 3.24
N GLU A 68 0.21 -19.52 1.98
CA GLU A 68 -0.39 -20.38 0.94
C GLU A 68 0.57 -21.50 0.58
N THR A 69 1.84 -21.19 0.32
CA THR A 69 2.89 -22.17 -0.01
C THR A 69 3.15 -23.25 1.05
N GLY A 70 2.63 -23.11 2.27
CA GLY A 70 2.71 -24.08 3.37
C GLY A 70 1.49 -25.02 3.52
N LYS A 71 0.42 -24.85 2.74
CA LYS A 71 -0.77 -25.73 2.80
C LYS A 71 -0.63 -26.94 1.86
N PRO A 72 -0.94 -28.17 2.30
CA PRO A 72 -0.98 -29.32 1.42
C PRO A 72 -2.12 -29.13 0.39
N GLY A 73 -1.75 -28.96 -0.89
CA GLY A 73 -2.69 -28.65 -1.98
C GLY A 73 -2.68 -27.19 -2.46
N ALA A 74 -1.78 -26.36 -1.94
CA ALA A 74 -1.57 -24.99 -2.44
C ALA A 74 -0.92 -24.94 -3.83
N PRO A 75 -1.12 -23.86 -4.60
CA PRO A 75 -0.79 -23.76 -6.01
C PRO A 75 0.71 -23.67 -6.33
N LYS A 76 1.61 -24.25 -5.52
CA LYS A 76 3.00 -24.48 -5.93
C LYS A 76 3.10 -25.28 -7.23
N ALA A 77 2.18 -26.22 -7.42
CA ALA A 77 2.07 -26.98 -8.68
C ALA A 77 1.49 -26.15 -9.86
N ASN A 78 0.96 -24.95 -9.60
CA ASN A 78 0.45 -24.04 -10.62
C ASN A 78 1.43 -22.91 -10.94
N GLU A 79 2.17 -22.37 -9.96
CA GLU A 79 3.22 -21.37 -10.21
C GLU A 79 4.40 -21.96 -11.00
N ASP A 80 4.93 -23.13 -10.63
CA ASP A 80 6.00 -23.81 -11.39
C ASP A 80 5.55 -24.11 -12.84
N ARG A 81 4.25 -24.43 -13.02
CA ARG A 81 3.65 -24.74 -14.32
C ARG A 81 3.39 -23.48 -15.15
N GLU A 82 3.03 -22.37 -14.51
CA GLU A 82 2.86 -21.06 -15.16
C GLU A 82 4.21 -20.44 -15.57
N GLU A 83 5.29 -20.67 -14.81
CA GLU A 83 6.66 -20.29 -15.20
C GLU A 83 7.19 -21.15 -16.35
N ASP A 84 6.96 -22.47 -16.34
CA ASP A 84 7.35 -23.38 -17.43
C ASP A 84 6.63 -23.05 -18.76
N MET A 85 5.41 -22.51 -18.69
CA MET A 85 4.62 -22.11 -19.87
C MET A 85 4.90 -20.67 -20.36
N TYR A 86 5.74 -19.89 -19.66
CA TYR A 86 6.08 -18.52 -20.05
C TYR A 86 7.03 -18.43 -21.27
N GLY A 87 7.44 -19.57 -21.83
CA GLY A 87 8.33 -19.67 -23.01
C GLY A 87 7.74 -20.40 -24.23
N GLU A 88 6.52 -20.92 -24.16
CA GLU A 88 5.83 -21.48 -25.33
C GLU A 88 4.89 -20.41 -25.91
N GLU A 89 5.34 -19.69 -26.94
CA GLU A 89 4.43 -18.98 -27.83
C GLU A 89 3.51 -20.04 -28.46
N ASP A 90 2.21 -20.06 -28.10
CA ASP A 90 1.21 -20.95 -28.70
C ASP A 90 1.19 -20.74 -30.24
N PRO A 91 1.71 -21.69 -31.04
CA PRO A 91 1.73 -21.54 -32.49
C PRO A 91 0.37 -21.83 -33.13
N GLU A 92 -0.65 -22.24 -32.37
CA GLU A 92 -1.94 -22.66 -32.95
C GLU A 92 -2.96 -21.52 -33.10
N LYS A 93 -2.46 -20.34 -33.52
CA LYS A 93 -3.29 -19.26 -34.05
C LYS A 93 -2.84 -18.78 -35.43
N ASP A 94 -2.54 -19.72 -36.32
CA ASP A 94 -2.72 -19.54 -37.76
C ASP A 94 -3.32 -20.81 -38.38
N GLY A 95 -4.62 -20.74 -38.68
CA GLY A 95 -5.42 -21.79 -39.31
C GLY A 95 -6.81 -21.28 -39.67
#